data_AF-A0AAJ1HYB2-F1
#
_entry.id   AF-A0AAJ1HYB2-F1
#
_cell.length_a   1.000
_cell.length_b   1.000
_cell.length_c   1.000
_cell.angle_alpha   90.00
_cell.angle_beta   90.00
_cell.angle_gamma   90.00
#
_symmetry.space_group_name_H-M   'P 1'
#
loop_
_entity.id
_entity.type
_entity.pdbx_description
1 polymer ?
#
loop_
_entity_poly.entity_id
_entity_poly.type
_entity_poly.pdbx_seq_one_letter_code
_entity_poly.pdbx_strand_id
1 'polypeptide(L)'
;MHALSADDALHIDLLLGITLTAAQAGDPVNVQRLGAIEDDSWNWVPGRVYLGAEGALTQTPPTSGFDLLIGAATSATRITLNLQDPISLE
;
A
#
# COMPACT_ATOMS: atom_id res chain seq x y z
N MET A 1 -6.76 -14.82 -2.37
CA MET A 1 -5.96 -13.65 -1.95
C MET A 1 -6.94 -12.52 -1.76
N HIS A 2 -6.93 -11.88 -0.60
CA HIS A 2 -7.80 -10.74 -0.31
C HIS A 2 -6.91 -9.51 -0.22
N ALA A 3 -7.26 -8.45 -0.94
CA ALA A 3 -6.57 -7.18 -0.84
C ALA A 3 -7.08 -6.45 0.41
N LEU A 4 -6.19 -5.82 1.16
CA LEU A 4 -6.54 -5.09 2.37
C LEU A 4 -7.11 -3.71 2.00
N SER A 5 -8.13 -3.25 2.72
CA SER A 5 -8.69 -1.91 2.57
C SER A 5 -8.48 -1.10 3.85
N ALA A 6 -8.32 0.22 3.72
CA ALA A 6 -8.11 1.13 4.86
C ALA A 6 -9.27 1.19 5.87
N ASP A 7 -10.43 0.64 5.53
CA ASP A 7 -11.63 0.51 6.36
C ASP A 7 -11.85 -0.91 6.93
N ASP A 8 -10.96 -1.86 6.64
CA ASP A 8 -11.08 -3.25 7.12
C ASP A 8 -10.54 -3.40 8.56
N ALA A 9 -11.37 -3.01 9.52
CA ALA A 9 -11.05 -3.13 10.95
C ALA A 9 -10.76 -4.57 11.43
N LEU A 10 -11.19 -5.61 10.70
CA LEU A 10 -10.97 -7.00 11.11
C LEU A 10 -9.58 -7.52 10.73
N HIS A 11 -8.99 -6.98 9.65
CA HIS A 11 -7.74 -7.49 9.10
C HIS A 11 -6.64 -6.43 8.93
N ILE A 12 -6.85 -5.18 9.34
CA ILE A 12 -5.88 -4.10 9.09
C ILE A 12 -4.47 -4.40 9.62
N ASP A 13 -4.37 -5.14 10.72
CA ASP A 13 -3.08 -5.54 11.33
C ASP A 13 -2.39 -6.70 10.59
N LEU A 14 -3.01 -7.25 9.54
CA LEU A 14 -2.51 -8.41 8.77
C LEU A 14 -1.79 -8.01 7.48
N LEU A 15 -1.41 -6.74 7.31
CA LEU A 15 -0.62 -6.29 6.16
C LEU A 15 0.70 -7.07 6.08
N LEU A 16 0.87 -7.86 5.01
CA LEU A 16 2.09 -8.62 4.77
C LEU A 16 3.11 -7.83 3.92
N GLY A 17 2.65 -6.99 2.99
CA GLY A 17 3.46 -6.24 2.04
C GLY A 17 2.72 -5.96 0.73
N ILE A 18 3.48 -5.62 -0.32
CA ILE A 18 2.95 -5.23 -1.63
C ILE A 18 3.28 -6.31 -2.68
N THR A 19 2.30 -6.70 -3.48
CA THR A 19 2.54 -7.53 -4.67
C THR A 19 2.85 -6.65 -5.87
N LEU A 20 3.85 -7.03 -6.68
CA LEU A 20 4.27 -6.24 -7.85
C LEU A 20 3.56 -6.63 -9.15
N THR A 21 2.88 -7.77 -9.15
CA THR A 21 2.22 -8.31 -10.33
C THR A 21 0.84 -8.83 -9.95
N ALA A 22 -0.11 -8.71 -10.88
CA ALA A 22 -1.38 -9.39 -10.76
C ALA A 22 -1.18 -10.92 -10.80
N ALA A 23 -2.03 -11.65 -10.09
CA ALA A 23 -2.01 -13.10 -10.03
C ALA A 23 -3.43 -13.64 -9.83
N GLN A 24 -3.68 -14.88 -10.26
CA GLN A 24 -4.97 -15.54 -10.02
C GLN A 24 -5.00 -16.21 -8.65
N ALA A 25 -6.19 -16.58 -8.20
CA ALA A 25 -6.34 -17.30 -6.94
C ALA A 25 -5.62 -18.66 -7.00
N GLY A 26 -4.68 -18.87 -6.08
CA GLY A 26 -3.87 -20.09 -6.01
C GLY A 26 -2.47 -19.95 -6.62
N ASP A 27 -2.22 -18.90 -7.40
CA ASP A 27 -0.90 -18.63 -7.95
C ASP A 27 0.06 -18.13 -6.86
N PRO A 28 1.35 -18.51 -6.92
CA PRO A 28 2.36 -17.90 -6.07
C PRO A 28 2.61 -16.44 -6.48
N VAL A 29 2.81 -15.56 -5.50
CA VAL A 29 3.19 -14.16 -5.72
C VAL A 29 4.43 -13.78 -4.94
N ASN A 30 5.18 -12.83 -5.48
CA ASN A 30 6.24 -12.17 -4.75
C ASN A 30 5.67 -11.00 -3.96
N VAL A 31 5.99 -10.95 -2.68
CA VAL A 31 5.59 -9.87 -1.77
C VAL A 31 6.81 -9.07 -1.38
N GLN A 32 6.82 -7.79 -1.77
CA GLN A 32 7.86 -6.84 -1.40
C GLN A 32 7.50 -6.13 -0.10
N ARG A 33 8.46 -6.09 0.82
CA ARG A 33 8.28 -5.52 2.18
C ARG A 33 9.22 -4.36 2.48
N LEU A 34 10.29 -4.23 1.69
CA LEU A 34 11.41 -3.33 1.93
C LEU A 34 11.98 -2.86 0.59
N GLY A 35 12.78 -1.80 0.64
CA GLY A 35 13.44 -1.24 -0.55
C GLY A 35 12.50 -0.37 -1.36
N ALA A 36 12.80 -0.21 -2.65
CA ALA A 36 11.99 0.61 -3.55
C ALA A 36 11.24 -0.23 -4.57
N ILE A 37 10.08 0.28 -4.97
CA ILE A 37 9.29 -0.21 -6.08
C ILE A 37 9.37 0.82 -7.20
N GLU A 38 9.56 0.35 -8.43
CA GLU A 38 9.52 1.16 -9.64
C GLU A 38 8.41 0.64 -10.56
N ASP A 39 7.65 1.56 -11.13
CA ASP A 39 6.62 1.26 -12.13
C ASP A 39 6.44 2.48 -13.05
N ASP A 40 6.68 2.28 -14.34
CA ASP A 40 6.62 3.33 -15.37
C ASP A 40 5.18 3.81 -15.64
N SER A 41 4.16 3.07 -15.21
CA SER A 41 2.76 3.47 -15.33
C SER A 41 2.34 4.49 -14.26
N TRP A 42 3.15 4.69 -13.22
CA TRP A 42 2.85 5.62 -12.15
C TRP A 42 3.16 7.07 -12.51
N ASN A 43 2.45 7.98 -11.85
CA ASN A 43 2.64 9.41 -11.98
C ASN A 43 2.48 10.11 -10.63
N TRP A 44 3.25 9.66 -9.63
CA TRP A 44 3.24 10.20 -8.27
C TRP A 44 3.90 11.59 -8.17
N VAL A 45 3.57 12.31 -7.11
CA VAL A 45 4.36 13.47 -6.66
C VAL A 45 5.20 13.05 -5.46
N PRO A 46 6.44 13.54 -5.29
CA PRO A 46 7.22 13.23 -4.08
C PRO A 46 6.42 13.51 -2.80
N GLY A 47 6.27 12.49 -1.94
CA GLY A 47 5.38 12.58 -0.79
C GLY A 47 4.94 11.22 -0.26
N ARG A 48 4.10 11.24 0.78
CA ARG A 48 3.59 10.02 1.42
C ARG A 48 2.66 9.23 0.49
N VAL A 49 2.66 7.91 0.66
CA VAL A 49 1.77 6.99 -0.02
C VAL A 49 1.15 6.05 1.01
N TYR A 50 -0.17 5.91 0.92
CA TYR A 50 -1.03 5.25 1.89
C TYR A 50 -1.76 4.07 1.26
N LEU A 51 -2.26 3.17 2.10
CA LEU A 51 -3.25 2.17 1.69
C LEU A 51 -4.60 2.86 1.41
N GLY A 52 -5.18 2.56 0.26
CA GLY A 52 -6.53 2.94 -0.13
C GLY A 52 -7.50 1.77 -0.08
N ALA A 53 -8.60 1.88 -0.80
CA ALA A 53 -9.57 0.80 -0.96
C ALA A 53 -9.01 -0.33 -1.83
N GLU A 54 -9.35 -1.57 -1.50
CA GLU A 54 -9.02 -2.79 -2.25
C GLU A 54 -7.52 -2.92 -2.59
N GLY A 55 -6.65 -2.55 -1.66
CA GLY A 55 -5.20 -2.64 -1.81
C GLY A 55 -4.57 -1.57 -2.72
N ALA A 56 -5.34 -0.59 -3.19
CA ALA A 56 -4.82 0.49 -4.01
C ALA A 56 -3.84 1.37 -3.24
N LEU A 57 -2.82 1.89 -3.93
CA LEU A 57 -1.93 2.93 -3.39
C LEU A 57 -2.54 4.31 -3.66
N THR A 58 -2.45 5.22 -2.70
CA THR A 58 -2.98 6.59 -2.85
C THR A 58 -2.11 7.63 -2.13
N GLN A 59 -2.15 8.88 -2.60
CA GLN A 59 -1.54 10.03 -1.89
C GLN A 59 -2.57 10.89 -1.15
N THR A 60 -3.86 10.58 -1.27
CA THR A 60 -4.91 11.18 -0.47
C THR A 60 -4.97 10.44 0.87
N PRO A 61 -4.62 11.08 2.00
CA PRO A 61 -4.71 10.44 3.30
C PRO A 61 -6.15 10.02 3.60
N PRO A 62 -6.39 8.85 4.21
CA PRO A 62 -7.72 8.47 4.70
C PRO A 62 -8.23 9.50 5.71
N THR A 63 -9.54 9.76 5.71
CA THR A 63 -10.20 10.66 6.67
C THR A 63 -11.03 9.91 7.72
N SER A 64 -11.06 8.59 7.64
CA SER A 64 -11.79 7.67 8.53
C SER A 64 -11.19 6.27 8.40
N GLY A 65 -11.44 5.39 9.37
CA GLY A 65 -10.90 4.03 9.35
C GLY A 65 -9.46 4.06 9.84
N PHE A 66 -8.51 3.69 8.99
CA PHE A 66 -7.09 3.62 9.36
C PHE A 66 -6.21 4.39 8.38
N ASP A 67 -5.29 5.19 8.91
CA ASP A 67 -4.15 5.72 8.17
C ASP A 67 -3.02 4.67 8.23
N LEU A 68 -2.78 3.99 7.12
CA LEU A 68 -1.72 3.01 6.98
C LEU A 68 -0.69 3.50 5.97
N LEU A 69 0.47 3.93 6.46
CA LEU A 69 1.58 4.39 5.64
C LEU A 69 2.27 3.19 4.97
N ILE A 70 2.30 3.20 3.63
CA ILE A 70 3.04 2.22 2.83
C ILE A 70 4.47 2.69 2.59
N GLY A 71 4.67 3.99 2.43
CA GLY A 71 5.99 4.57 2.20
C GLY A 71 5.93 5.97 1.65
N ALA A 72 6.93 6.34 0.86
CA ALA A 72 6.99 7.64 0.21
C ALA A 72 7.44 7.52 -1.25
N ALA A 73 6.71 8.19 -2.14
CA ALA A 73 7.15 8.44 -3.50
C ALA A 73 8.38 9.34 -3.47
N THR A 74 9.46 8.90 -4.11
CA THR A 74 10.70 9.68 -4.28
C THR A 74 10.81 10.30 -5.66
N SER A 75 10.02 9.81 -6.62
CA SER A 75 9.83 10.37 -7.97
C SER A 75 8.46 9.94 -8.50
N ALA A 76 8.11 10.33 -9.72
CA ALA A 76 6.83 9.96 -10.34
C ALA A 76 6.61 8.45 -10.48
N THR A 77 7.69 7.69 -10.65
CA THR A 77 7.66 6.25 -10.94
C THR A 77 8.33 5.41 -9.85
N ARG A 78 8.67 6.00 -8.68
CA ARG A 78 9.40 5.29 -7.63
C ARG A 78 8.85 5.58 -6.24
N ILE A 79 8.57 4.51 -5.49
CA ILE A 79 8.21 4.55 -4.07
C ILE A 79 9.26 3.82 -3.26
N THR A 80 9.72 4.42 -2.16
CA THR A 80 10.49 3.70 -1.12
C THR A 80 9.53 3.20 -0.05
N LEU A 81 9.53 1.89 0.19
CA LEU A 81 8.67 1.23 1.17
C LEU A 81 9.13 1.55 2.59
N ASN A 82 8.16 1.90 3.42
CA ASN A 82 8.28 2.08 4.86
C ASN A 82 6.93 1.75 5.48
N LEU A 83 6.62 0.45 5.55
CA LEU A 83 5.38 -0.05 6.11
C LEU A 83 5.34 0.26 7.60
N GLN A 84 4.34 1.01 8.05
CA GLN A 84 4.14 1.34 9.47
C GLN A 84 2.87 0.70 10.01
N ASP A 85 2.72 0.70 11.33
CA ASP A 85 1.49 0.22 11.97
C ASP A 85 0.30 1.12 11.58
N PRO A 86 -0.91 0.56 11.44
CA PRO A 86 -2.10 1.34 11.14
C PRO A 86 -2.44 2.28 12.30
N ILE A 87 -2.78 3.52 11.97
CA ILE A 87 -3.27 4.50 12.94
C ILE A 87 -4.79 4.60 12.77
N SER A 88 -5.53 4.24 13.81
CA SER A 88 -6.99 4.41 13.82
C SER A 88 -7.36 5.89 13.81
N LEU A 89 -8.26 6.26 12.91
CA LEU A 89 -8.83 7.58 12.76
C LEU A 89 -10.26 7.56 13.33
N GLU A 90 -10.36 7.79 14.64
CA GLU A 90 -11.63 8.01 15.35
C GLU A 90 -12.12 9.46 15.23
#